data_AF-A0A916M912-F1
#
_entry.id   AF-A0A916M912-F1
#
_cell.length_a   1.000
_cell.length_b   1.000
_cell.length_c   1.000
_cell.angle_alpha   90.00
_cell.angle_beta   90.00
_cell.angle_gamma   90.00
#
_symmetry.space_group_name_H-M   'P 1'
#
loop_
_entity.id
_entity.type
_entity.pdbx_description
1 polymer ?
#
loop_
_entity_poly.entity_id
_entity_poly.type
_entity_poly.pdbx_seq_one_letter_code
_entity_poly.pdbx_strand_id
1 'polypeptide(L)'
;MKMGKTNFLKADWFIGLVVSLSVLVAGNGDLLQSLERKAYDLGVGMTDRMPSDKVAVIAIDKQSIDNIGRWPWSREIQAEMVEKLAAAKARVIATTIFVSEPQRDPGLAYINRLIDIFNKAVGEPPAEAAEGAAAPAPAAAIDGVLGQIGPVLLEAEQKLNTDRRLAAAYAAAGNVTLPMLFHLGEPRGRPDKELPDYVKKNAVKLAGGEWPPLPTSDVEISVIDILGENAAAIGHLNNTPDVDGGIRTEALVLNHFDKTFPSLSLLAAAKSLNLTPADIQVIGGDSVRLGRLKIGVDPDTRMYTFFYGDRNGLPPFQVDSFFDVRTGKSPYEKYRDKIVL
;
A
#
# COMPACT_ATOMS: atom_id res chain seq x y z
N MET A 1 5.91 52.18 64.05
CA MET A 1 5.41 51.01 63.30
C MET A 1 4.62 51.51 62.08
N LYS A 2 5.25 51.55 60.91
CA LYS A 2 4.59 51.84 59.61
C LYS A 2 5.09 50.78 58.64
N MET A 3 4.26 49.78 58.36
CA MET A 3 4.53 48.78 57.33
C MET A 3 4.38 49.44 55.96
N GLY A 4 5.42 49.38 55.14
CA GLY A 4 5.35 49.73 53.71
C GLY A 4 4.51 48.70 52.98
N LYS A 5 3.47 49.13 52.28
CA LYS A 5 2.74 48.29 51.32
C LYS A 5 3.64 48.08 50.11
N THR A 6 4.16 46.87 49.97
CA THR A 6 4.96 46.42 48.83
C THR A 6 4.12 46.46 47.55
N ASN A 7 4.48 47.34 46.61
CA ASN A 7 3.94 47.45 45.25
C ASN A 7 4.33 46.27 44.32
N PHE A 8 4.68 45.11 44.89
CA PHE A 8 5.28 43.97 44.18
C PHE A 8 4.30 43.27 43.21
N LEU A 9 3.00 43.55 43.30
CA LEU A 9 1.96 42.82 42.56
C LEU A 9 1.46 43.50 41.28
N LYS A 10 2.04 44.63 40.84
CA LYS A 10 1.51 45.36 39.65
C LYS A 10 2.33 45.25 38.37
N ALA A 11 3.62 44.92 38.43
CA ALA A 11 4.47 44.82 37.24
C ALA A 11 4.76 43.36 36.83
N ASP A 12 4.93 42.47 37.80
CA ASP A 12 5.39 41.09 37.56
C ASP A 12 4.32 40.23 36.87
N TRP A 13 3.04 40.42 37.21
CA TRP A 13 1.94 39.71 36.54
C TRP A 13 1.80 40.11 35.08
N PHE A 14 2.09 41.37 34.73
CA PHE A 14 2.03 41.86 33.35
C PHE A 14 3.17 41.27 32.52
N ILE A 15 4.40 41.21 33.08
CA ILE A 15 5.52 40.53 32.43
C ILE A 15 5.21 39.04 32.27
N GLY A 16 4.70 38.39 33.31
CA GLY A 16 4.28 36.98 33.23
C GLY A 16 3.19 36.76 32.17
N LEU A 17 2.21 37.65 32.07
CA LEU A 17 1.15 37.61 31.08
C LEU A 17 1.68 37.84 29.66
N VAL A 18 2.59 38.80 29.46
CA VAL A 18 3.24 39.07 28.16
C VAL A 18 4.10 37.90 27.72
N VAL A 19 4.89 37.31 28.62
CA VAL A 19 5.67 36.09 28.33
C VAL A 19 4.76 34.92 28.00
N SER A 20 3.69 34.72 28.77
CA SER A 20 2.71 33.65 28.53
C SER A 20 2.00 33.83 27.19
N LEU A 21 1.57 35.05 26.85
CA LEU A 21 1.00 35.36 25.54
C LEU A 21 2.02 35.21 24.42
N SER A 22 3.27 35.59 24.63
CA SER A 22 4.32 35.45 23.62
C SER A 22 4.64 33.99 23.35
N VAL A 23 4.69 33.15 24.38
CA VAL A 23 4.84 31.69 24.25
C VAL A 23 3.59 31.08 23.60
N LEU A 24 2.39 31.55 23.94
CA LEU A 24 1.14 31.06 23.34
C LEU A 24 1.00 31.46 21.86
N VAL A 25 1.42 32.67 21.49
CA VAL A 25 1.46 33.14 20.10
C VAL A 25 2.57 32.43 19.32
N ALA A 26 3.76 32.28 19.90
CA ALA A 26 4.85 31.55 19.27
C ALA A 26 4.55 30.06 19.13
N GLY A 27 3.85 29.48 20.12
CA GLY A 27 3.49 28.05 20.16
C GLY A 27 2.40 27.68 19.15
N ASN A 28 1.58 28.65 18.76
CA ASN A 28 0.65 28.52 17.63
C ASN A 28 1.28 28.92 16.28
N GLY A 29 2.57 29.26 16.25
CA GLY A 29 3.27 29.71 15.04
C GLY A 29 4.30 28.70 14.53
N ASP A 30 4.69 28.87 13.26
CA ASP A 30 5.62 27.98 12.56
C ASP A 30 7.01 27.88 13.20
N LEU A 31 7.41 28.85 14.02
CA LEU A 31 8.74 28.90 14.64
C LEU A 31 8.95 27.79 15.67
N LEU A 32 7.99 27.57 16.58
CA LEU A 32 8.10 26.51 17.58
C LEU A 32 7.99 25.13 16.93
N GLN A 33 7.06 24.96 15.98
CA GLN A 33 6.97 23.73 15.18
C GLN A 33 8.25 23.46 14.38
N SER A 34 8.90 24.49 13.83
CA SER A 34 10.18 24.35 13.12
C SER A 34 11.32 23.94 14.05
N LEU A 35 11.38 24.49 15.26
CA LEU A 35 12.34 24.08 16.28
C LEU A 35 12.08 22.64 16.76
N GLU A 36 10.82 22.26 16.94
CA GLU A 36 10.41 20.89 17.26
C GLU A 36 10.79 19.90 16.15
N ARG A 37 10.50 20.22 14.88
CA ARG A 37 10.94 19.40 13.73
C ARG A 37 12.46 19.24 13.69
N LYS A 38 13.22 20.31 13.91
CA LYS A 38 14.69 20.23 14.01
C LYS A 38 15.14 19.39 15.19
N ALA A 39 14.51 19.53 16.36
CA ALA A 39 14.83 18.74 17.54
C ALA A 39 14.48 17.25 17.33
N TYR A 40 13.38 16.96 16.64
CA TYR A 40 12.99 15.61 16.23
C TYR A 40 14.01 15.03 15.25
N ASP A 41 14.38 15.75 14.19
CA ASP A 41 15.35 15.30 13.20
C ASP A 41 16.72 15.06 13.83
N LEU A 42 17.16 15.93 14.76
CA LEU A 42 18.36 15.75 15.56
C LEU A 42 18.24 14.53 16.49
N GLY A 43 17.10 14.36 17.18
CA GLY A 43 16.87 13.25 18.11
C GLY A 43 16.80 11.89 17.40
N VAL A 44 16.12 11.82 16.25
CA VAL A 44 16.09 10.64 15.38
C VAL A 44 17.47 10.37 14.82
N GLY A 45 18.18 11.39 14.32
CA GLY A 45 19.56 11.25 13.85
C GLY A 45 20.56 10.82 14.93
N MET A 46 20.28 11.12 16.20
CA MET A 46 21.06 10.66 17.35
C MET A 46 20.64 9.28 17.87
N THR A 47 19.50 8.76 17.43
CA THR A 47 19.01 7.43 17.81
C THR A 47 19.53 6.41 16.80
N ASP A 48 20.22 5.38 17.26
CA ASP A 48 20.63 4.28 16.39
C ASP A 48 19.69 3.09 16.58
N ARG A 49 18.73 2.89 15.66
CA ARG A 49 17.94 1.65 15.60
C ARG A 49 18.47 0.76 14.50
N MET A 50 18.71 -0.50 14.83
CA MET A 50 19.11 -1.48 13.84
C MET A 50 17.91 -1.76 12.91
N PRO A 51 18.04 -1.55 11.59
CA PRO A 51 17.00 -1.89 10.64
C PRO A 51 16.74 -3.40 10.67
N SER A 52 15.49 -3.78 10.46
CA SER A 52 15.08 -5.18 10.44
C SER A 52 15.68 -5.89 9.22
N ASP A 53 16.31 -7.05 9.44
CA ASP A 53 16.82 -7.93 8.38
C ASP A 53 15.70 -8.65 7.60
N LYS A 54 14.46 -8.56 8.10
CA LYS A 54 13.25 -9.14 7.48
C LYS A 54 12.63 -8.29 6.38
N VAL A 55 13.20 -7.12 6.07
CA VAL A 55 12.70 -6.25 5.00
C VAL A 55 13.70 -6.26 3.84
N ALA A 56 13.19 -6.42 2.62
CA ALA A 56 13.94 -6.25 1.39
C ALA A 56 13.14 -5.38 0.43
N VAL A 57 13.84 -4.58 -0.36
CA VAL A 57 13.26 -3.66 -1.35
C VAL A 57 13.75 -4.06 -2.73
N ILE A 58 12.82 -4.19 -3.67
CA ILE A 58 13.12 -4.38 -5.09
C ILE A 58 12.85 -3.06 -5.81
N ALA A 59 13.92 -2.36 -6.14
CA ALA A 59 13.82 -1.03 -6.71
C ALA A 59 13.49 -1.06 -8.21
N ILE A 60 12.52 -0.24 -8.61
CA ILE A 60 12.37 0.21 -9.99
C ILE A 60 13.41 1.31 -10.22
N ASP A 61 14.64 0.88 -10.50
CA ASP A 61 15.80 1.76 -10.63
C ASP A 61 16.16 2.05 -12.09
N LYS A 62 17.15 2.93 -12.28
CA LYS A 62 17.65 3.27 -13.61
C LYS A 62 18.12 2.04 -14.39
N GLN A 63 18.82 1.11 -13.73
CA GLN A 63 19.28 -0.12 -14.36
C GLN A 63 18.10 -0.95 -14.90
N SER A 64 17.02 -1.05 -14.14
CA SER A 64 15.83 -1.79 -14.57
C SER A 64 15.14 -1.11 -15.75
N ILE A 65 15.01 0.21 -15.72
CA ILE A 65 14.42 0.98 -16.83
C ILE A 65 15.28 0.84 -18.10
N ASP A 66 16.61 0.93 -17.97
CA ASP A 66 17.53 0.87 -19.10
C ASP A 66 17.55 -0.54 -19.75
N ASN A 67 17.35 -1.62 -18.98
CA ASN A 67 17.39 -2.99 -19.50
C ASN A 67 16.03 -3.61 -19.86
N ILE A 68 14.94 -3.21 -19.19
CA ILE A 68 13.58 -3.75 -19.44
C ILE A 68 12.82 -2.85 -20.41
N GLY A 69 13.06 -1.54 -20.33
CA GLY A 69 12.36 -0.54 -21.11
C GLY A 69 11.55 0.43 -20.24
N ARG A 70 10.75 1.26 -20.93
CA ARG A 70 10.02 2.36 -20.29
C ARG A 70 8.94 1.86 -19.34
N TRP A 71 8.93 2.42 -18.14
CA TRP A 71 7.86 2.26 -17.15
C TRP A 71 6.58 3.02 -17.58
N PRO A 72 5.35 2.50 -17.33
CA PRO A 72 5.03 1.25 -16.65
C PRO A 72 5.22 0.01 -17.52
N TRP A 73 5.77 -1.06 -16.93
CA TRP A 73 5.96 -2.34 -17.60
C TRP A 73 4.66 -3.15 -17.71
N SER A 74 4.69 -4.20 -18.53
CA SER A 74 3.57 -5.14 -18.64
C SER A 74 3.28 -5.86 -17.31
N ARG A 75 2.01 -6.19 -17.06
CA ARG A 75 1.57 -7.00 -15.92
C ARG A 75 2.17 -8.41 -15.95
N GLU A 76 2.56 -8.91 -17.13
CA GLU A 76 3.34 -10.17 -17.26
C GLU A 76 4.67 -10.08 -16.50
N ILE A 77 5.38 -8.94 -16.64
CA ILE A 77 6.67 -8.73 -15.96
C ILE A 77 6.48 -8.68 -14.44
N GLN A 78 5.36 -8.12 -13.98
CA GLN A 78 5.00 -8.10 -12.56
C GLN A 78 4.63 -9.50 -12.07
N ALA A 79 3.91 -10.29 -12.87
CA ALA A 79 3.50 -11.65 -12.55
C ALA A 79 4.73 -12.57 -12.39
N GLU A 80 5.68 -12.47 -13.32
CA GLU A 80 6.95 -13.20 -13.27
C GLU A 80 7.72 -12.90 -11.96
N MET A 81 7.75 -11.64 -11.53
CA MET A 81 8.38 -11.25 -10.26
C MET A 81 7.68 -11.89 -9.07
N VAL A 82 6.35 -11.79 -9.01
CA VAL A 82 5.55 -12.38 -7.92
C VAL A 82 5.79 -13.87 -7.81
N GLU A 83 5.79 -14.59 -8.93
CA GLU A 83 6.02 -16.04 -8.96
C GLU A 83 7.41 -16.41 -8.45
N LYS A 84 8.44 -15.66 -8.85
CA LYS A 84 9.80 -15.86 -8.36
C LYS A 84 9.91 -15.64 -6.86
N LEU A 85 9.29 -14.58 -6.34
CA LEU A 85 9.27 -14.29 -4.90
C LEU A 85 8.44 -15.30 -4.11
N ALA A 86 7.32 -15.77 -4.66
CA ALA A 86 6.50 -16.81 -4.07
C ALA A 86 7.27 -18.15 -4.03
N ALA A 87 7.95 -18.53 -5.12
CA ALA A 87 8.80 -19.71 -5.17
C ALA A 87 9.98 -19.62 -4.17
N ALA A 88 10.51 -18.41 -3.96
CA ALA A 88 11.52 -18.12 -2.96
C ALA A 88 10.99 -18.16 -1.51
N LYS A 89 9.66 -18.26 -1.33
CA LYS A 89 8.95 -18.21 -0.04
C LYS A 89 9.13 -16.87 0.67
N ALA A 90 8.98 -15.76 -0.06
CA ALA A 90 8.77 -14.46 0.56
C ALA A 90 7.61 -14.53 1.56
N ARG A 91 7.72 -13.88 2.71
CA ARG A 91 6.67 -13.89 3.73
C ARG A 91 5.48 -13.04 3.30
N VAL A 92 5.76 -11.88 2.73
CA VAL A 92 4.79 -10.91 2.18
C VAL A 92 5.40 -10.26 0.96
N ILE A 93 4.60 -10.03 -0.08
CA ILE A 93 4.97 -9.22 -1.25
C ILE A 93 4.07 -7.98 -1.23
N ALA A 94 4.59 -6.86 -0.74
CA ALA A 94 3.82 -5.63 -0.61
C ALA A 94 4.19 -4.65 -1.72
N THR A 95 3.41 -4.67 -2.80
CA THR A 95 3.65 -3.75 -3.91
C THR A 95 3.21 -2.34 -3.55
N THR A 96 4.01 -1.36 -3.93
CA THR A 96 3.66 0.07 -3.83
C THR A 96 3.19 0.64 -5.18
N ILE A 97 2.87 -0.23 -6.14
CA ILE A 97 2.40 0.14 -7.48
C ILE A 97 0.87 0.17 -7.48
N PHE A 98 0.29 1.32 -7.84
CA PHE A 98 -1.15 1.45 -8.03
C PHE A 98 -1.62 0.73 -9.31
N VAL A 99 -2.73 0.00 -9.19
CA VAL A 99 -3.32 -0.77 -10.29
C VAL A 99 -4.79 -0.41 -10.47
N SER A 100 -5.03 0.88 -10.71
CA SER A 100 -6.38 1.48 -10.80
C SER A 100 -7.07 1.30 -12.14
N GLU A 101 -6.31 0.98 -13.18
CA GLU A 101 -6.83 0.82 -14.53
C GLU A 101 -6.40 -0.54 -15.12
N PRO A 102 -7.27 -1.21 -15.88
CA PRO A 102 -6.92 -2.42 -16.60
C PRO A 102 -5.82 -2.15 -17.63
N GLN A 103 -4.80 -3.01 -17.71
CA GLN A 103 -3.81 -2.95 -18.77
C GLN A 103 -4.37 -3.59 -20.03
N ARG A 104 -4.83 -2.75 -20.97
CA ARG A 104 -5.43 -3.20 -22.23
C ARG A 104 -4.37 -3.41 -23.31
N ASP A 105 -4.30 -4.62 -23.84
CA ASP A 105 -3.59 -4.90 -25.08
C ASP A 105 -4.52 -4.66 -26.29
N PRO A 106 -4.13 -3.84 -27.29
CA PRO A 106 -4.95 -3.60 -28.47
C PRO A 106 -5.31 -4.87 -29.26
N GLY A 107 -4.42 -5.86 -29.27
CA GLY A 107 -4.62 -7.16 -29.92
C GLY A 107 -5.67 -8.01 -29.21
N LEU A 108 -5.76 -7.94 -27.89
CA LEU A 108 -6.72 -8.72 -27.10
C LEU A 108 -8.18 -8.47 -27.53
N ALA A 109 -8.52 -7.23 -27.90
CA ALA A 109 -9.86 -6.90 -28.40
C ALA A 109 -10.21 -7.66 -29.69
N TYR A 110 -9.23 -7.80 -30.60
CA TYR A 110 -9.42 -8.58 -31.83
C TYR A 110 -9.44 -10.08 -31.55
N ILE A 111 -8.60 -10.57 -30.64
CA ILE A 111 -8.62 -11.99 -30.24
C ILE A 111 -9.96 -12.37 -29.63
N ASN A 112 -10.51 -11.56 -28.72
CA ASN A 112 -11.83 -11.81 -28.14
C ASN A 112 -12.92 -11.86 -29.23
N ARG A 113 -12.86 -10.95 -30.21
CA ARG A 113 -13.78 -10.98 -31.35
C ARG A 113 -13.61 -12.23 -32.22
N LEU A 114 -12.38 -12.70 -32.43
CA LEU A 114 -12.10 -13.94 -33.16
C LEU A 114 -12.62 -15.15 -32.39
N ILE A 115 -12.50 -15.17 -31.06
CA ILE A 115 -13.10 -16.19 -30.19
C ILE A 115 -14.61 -16.19 -30.32
N ASP A 116 -15.27 -15.03 -30.31
CA ASP A 116 -16.72 -14.94 -30.50
C ASP A 116 -17.16 -15.48 -31.86
N ILE A 117 -16.42 -15.15 -32.92
CA ILE A 117 -16.71 -15.66 -34.28
C ILE A 117 -16.48 -17.17 -34.34
N PHE A 118 -15.40 -17.66 -33.73
CA PHE A 118 -15.08 -19.08 -33.64
C PHE A 118 -16.19 -19.85 -32.91
N ASN A 119 -16.63 -19.37 -31.75
CA ASN A 119 -17.68 -19.99 -30.95
C ASN A 119 -19.02 -20.04 -31.71
N LYS A 120 -19.36 -18.99 -32.47
CA LYS A 120 -20.56 -18.99 -33.33
C LYS A 120 -20.46 -20.00 -34.48
N ALA A 121 -19.26 -20.25 -35.00
CA ALA A 121 -19.06 -21.19 -36.09
C ALA A 121 -19.11 -22.66 -35.63
N VAL A 122 -18.70 -22.94 -34.40
CA VAL A 122 -18.54 -24.32 -33.91
C VAL A 122 -19.58 -24.73 -32.84
N GLY A 123 -20.38 -23.79 -32.37
CA GLY A 123 -21.34 -23.97 -31.27
C GLY A 123 -20.79 -23.41 -29.97
N GLU A 124 -21.60 -22.62 -29.27
CA GLU A 124 -21.18 -21.94 -28.03
C GLU A 124 -20.77 -22.96 -26.96
N PRO A 125 -19.67 -22.71 -26.22
CA PRO A 125 -19.32 -23.53 -25.07
C PRO A 125 -20.42 -23.48 -24.00
N PRO A 126 -20.54 -24.52 -23.15
CA PRO A 126 -21.46 -24.49 -22.01
C PRO A 126 -21.23 -23.24 -21.14
N ALA A 127 -22.31 -22.63 -20.65
CA ALA A 127 -22.29 -21.38 -19.88
C ALA A 127 -21.34 -21.40 -18.66
N GLU A 128 -21.06 -22.59 -18.11
CA GLU A 128 -20.13 -22.79 -16.99
C GLU A 128 -18.65 -22.48 -17.34
N ALA A 129 -18.29 -22.47 -18.63
CA ALA A 129 -16.96 -22.07 -19.10
C ALA A 129 -16.84 -20.55 -19.36
N ALA A 130 -17.92 -19.78 -19.20
CA ALA A 130 -18.06 -18.39 -19.66
C ALA A 130 -17.93 -17.33 -18.55
N GLU A 131 -17.67 -17.69 -17.30
CA GLU A 131 -17.43 -16.69 -16.25
C GLU A 131 -16.05 -16.04 -16.42
N GLY A 132 -16.04 -14.82 -16.97
CA GLY A 132 -14.91 -13.89 -16.93
C GLY A 132 -13.83 -14.05 -18.01
N ALA A 133 -13.97 -15.02 -18.91
CA ALA A 133 -13.03 -15.24 -20.00
C ALA A 133 -13.71 -15.53 -21.34
N ALA A 134 -13.26 -14.82 -22.39
CA ALA A 134 -13.50 -15.27 -23.76
C ALA A 134 -12.70 -16.56 -23.97
N ALA A 135 -13.33 -17.72 -23.76
CA ALA A 135 -12.73 -19.02 -24.03
C ALA A 135 -13.27 -19.57 -25.34
N PRO A 136 -12.41 -20.09 -26.24
CA PRO A 136 -12.89 -20.79 -27.42
C PRO A 136 -13.56 -22.10 -27.03
N ALA A 137 -14.55 -22.53 -27.82
CA ALA A 137 -15.22 -23.81 -27.66
C ALA A 137 -14.19 -24.97 -27.65
N PRO A 138 -14.42 -26.04 -26.87
CA PRO A 138 -13.44 -27.11 -26.71
C PRO A 138 -13.01 -27.70 -28.06
N ALA A 139 -11.72 -27.61 -28.36
CA ALA A 139 -11.14 -28.08 -29.63
C ALA A 139 -11.33 -29.59 -29.88
N ALA A 140 -11.53 -30.37 -28.81
CA ALA A 140 -11.66 -31.83 -28.85
C ALA A 140 -12.86 -32.34 -29.68
N ALA A 141 -13.82 -31.48 -30.03
CA ALA A 141 -14.99 -31.84 -30.83
C ALA A 141 -14.93 -31.32 -32.29
N ILE A 142 -13.80 -30.73 -32.72
CA ILE A 142 -13.70 -29.95 -33.95
C ILE A 142 -12.59 -30.53 -34.84
N ASP A 143 -12.97 -31.12 -35.96
CA ASP A 143 -12.01 -31.71 -36.90
C ASP A 143 -11.36 -30.68 -37.82
N GLY A 144 -10.13 -30.99 -38.27
CA GLY A 144 -9.42 -30.22 -39.29
C GLY A 144 -8.82 -28.89 -38.80
N VAL A 145 -8.66 -27.94 -39.72
CA VAL A 145 -8.01 -26.64 -39.45
C VAL A 145 -8.74 -25.83 -38.38
N LEU A 146 -10.07 -25.95 -38.31
CA LEU A 146 -10.86 -25.28 -37.27
C LEU A 146 -10.50 -25.76 -35.86
N GLY A 147 -10.22 -27.06 -35.68
CA GLY A 147 -9.74 -27.59 -34.40
C GLY A 147 -8.38 -27.04 -33.96
N GLN A 148 -7.55 -26.57 -34.89
CA GLN A 148 -6.25 -25.96 -34.59
C GLN A 148 -6.36 -24.47 -34.22
N ILE A 149 -7.41 -23.79 -34.66
CA ILE A 149 -7.62 -22.35 -34.40
C ILE A 149 -7.96 -22.11 -32.92
N GLY A 150 -8.80 -22.95 -32.33
CA GLY A 150 -9.23 -22.82 -30.92
C GLY A 150 -8.04 -22.71 -29.94
N PRO A 151 -7.09 -23.67 -29.92
CA PRO A 151 -5.93 -23.62 -29.04
C PRO A 151 -5.05 -22.37 -29.24
N VAL A 152 -4.87 -21.92 -30.48
CA VAL A 152 -4.09 -20.70 -30.77
C VAL A 152 -4.80 -19.45 -30.26
N LEU A 153 -6.13 -19.37 -30.42
CA LEU A 153 -6.93 -18.27 -29.87
C LEU A 153 -6.89 -18.25 -28.34
N LEU A 154 -6.98 -19.42 -27.70
CA LEU A 154 -6.85 -19.54 -26.25
C LEU A 154 -5.47 -19.07 -25.78
N GLU A 155 -4.40 -19.54 -26.44
CA GLU A 155 -3.03 -19.12 -26.12
C GLU A 155 -2.85 -17.61 -26.28
N ALA A 156 -3.37 -17.04 -27.37
CA ALA A 156 -3.30 -15.60 -27.64
C ALA A 156 -4.07 -14.79 -26.59
N GLU A 157 -5.29 -15.21 -26.22
CA GLU A 157 -6.07 -14.53 -25.20
C GLU A 157 -5.36 -14.57 -23.85
N GLN A 158 -4.84 -15.73 -23.45
CA GLN A 158 -4.10 -15.89 -22.20
C GLN A 158 -2.84 -15.02 -22.15
N LYS A 159 -2.07 -14.94 -23.25
CA LYS A 159 -0.84 -14.14 -23.31
C LYS A 159 -1.09 -12.64 -23.36
N LEU A 160 -2.16 -12.20 -24.02
CA LEU A 160 -2.49 -10.78 -24.16
C LEU A 160 -3.29 -10.24 -22.97
N ASN A 161 -3.96 -11.11 -22.21
CA ASN A 161 -4.70 -10.75 -21.00
C ASN A 161 -3.79 -10.73 -19.76
N THR A 162 -2.91 -9.74 -19.74
CA THR A 162 -1.85 -9.63 -18.73
C THR A 162 -2.37 -9.33 -17.32
N ASP A 163 -3.56 -8.70 -17.16
CA ASP A 163 -4.20 -8.54 -15.84
C ASP A 163 -4.65 -9.89 -15.27
N ARG A 164 -5.23 -10.78 -16.10
CA ARG A 164 -5.59 -12.14 -15.66
C ARG A 164 -4.36 -12.95 -15.27
N ARG A 165 -3.27 -12.83 -16.04
CA ARG A 165 -1.98 -13.44 -15.69
C ARG A 165 -1.50 -13.01 -14.31
N LEU A 166 -1.52 -11.71 -14.04
CA LEU A 166 -1.08 -11.17 -12.75
C LEU A 166 -2.02 -11.58 -11.62
N ALA A 167 -3.33 -11.59 -11.86
CA ALA A 167 -4.31 -12.08 -10.89
C ALA A 167 -4.04 -13.55 -10.51
N ALA A 168 -3.74 -14.41 -11.49
CA ALA A 168 -3.39 -15.80 -11.25
C ALA A 168 -2.09 -15.93 -10.43
N ALA A 169 -1.09 -15.09 -10.70
CA ALA A 169 0.14 -15.04 -9.89
C ALA A 169 -0.13 -14.59 -8.45
N TYR A 170 -0.99 -13.59 -8.24
CA TYR A 170 -1.41 -13.15 -6.91
C TYR A 170 -2.14 -14.25 -6.14
N ALA A 171 -3.09 -14.93 -6.80
CA ALA A 171 -3.84 -16.04 -6.23
C ALA A 171 -2.91 -17.20 -5.83
N ALA A 172 -1.98 -17.58 -6.71
CA ALA A 172 -1.01 -18.65 -6.46
C ALA A 172 -0.04 -18.31 -5.33
N ALA A 173 0.38 -17.04 -5.22
CA ALA A 173 1.27 -16.58 -4.16
C ALA A 173 0.57 -16.47 -2.79
N GLY A 174 -0.69 -16.01 -2.77
CA GLY A 174 -1.53 -15.92 -1.55
C GLY A 174 -1.06 -14.90 -0.49
N ASN A 175 0.02 -14.16 -0.77
CA ASN A 175 0.68 -13.26 0.17
C ASN A 175 0.99 -11.87 -0.40
N VAL A 176 0.37 -11.50 -1.53
CA VAL A 176 0.52 -10.19 -2.15
C VAL A 176 -0.42 -9.17 -1.52
N THR A 177 0.08 -8.00 -1.14
CA THR A 177 -0.73 -6.88 -0.66
C THR A 177 -0.66 -5.69 -1.62
N LEU A 178 -1.79 -5.05 -1.89
CA LEU A 178 -1.90 -3.96 -2.86
C LEU A 178 -2.19 -2.60 -2.18
N PRO A 179 -1.71 -1.48 -2.76
CA PRO A 179 -2.03 -0.15 -2.27
C PRO A 179 -3.36 0.34 -2.85
N MET A 180 -4.06 1.12 -2.06
CA MET A 180 -5.10 2.04 -2.52
C MET A 180 -4.83 3.44 -1.97
N LEU A 181 -5.49 4.47 -2.51
CA LEU A 181 -5.34 5.84 -2.05
C LEU A 181 -6.71 6.45 -1.78
N PHE A 182 -6.84 7.14 -0.64
CA PHE A 182 -8.03 7.93 -0.32
C PHE A 182 -7.76 9.43 -0.45
N HIS A 183 -8.79 10.20 -0.76
CA HIS A 183 -8.74 11.65 -0.55
C HIS A 183 -8.96 11.93 0.94
N LEU A 184 -7.97 12.53 1.60
CA LEU A 184 -8.10 12.95 3.01
C LEU A 184 -9.05 14.16 3.12
N GLY A 185 -9.96 14.12 4.09
CA GLY A 185 -10.90 15.20 4.32
C GLY A 185 -12.21 14.73 4.92
N GLU A 186 -12.98 15.69 5.44
CA GLU A 186 -14.29 15.41 6.03
C GLU A 186 -15.31 15.05 4.95
N PRO A 187 -16.01 13.90 5.07
CA PRO A 187 -17.10 13.56 4.16
C PRO A 187 -18.26 14.55 4.31
N ARG A 188 -18.79 15.05 3.19
CA ARG A 188 -19.95 15.96 3.17
C ARG A 188 -21.31 15.24 3.18
N GLY A 189 -21.31 13.94 2.91
CA GLY A 189 -22.53 13.16 2.68
C GLY A 189 -22.30 11.66 2.84
N ARG A 190 -22.99 10.86 2.03
CA ARG A 190 -22.74 9.41 1.89
C ARG A 190 -21.74 9.17 0.77
N PRO A 191 -21.02 8.03 0.76
CA PRO A 191 -20.16 7.67 -0.35
C PRO A 191 -20.99 7.52 -1.64
N ASP A 192 -20.43 7.97 -2.76
CA ASP A 192 -21.06 7.87 -4.08
C ASP A 192 -21.17 6.40 -4.55
N LYS A 193 -20.21 5.56 -4.13
CA LYS A 193 -20.17 4.13 -4.42
C LYS A 193 -19.75 3.36 -3.17
N GLU A 194 -20.33 2.19 -2.96
CA GLU A 194 -19.84 1.29 -1.93
C GLU A 194 -18.46 0.74 -2.31
N LEU A 195 -17.62 0.56 -1.29
CA LEU A 195 -16.34 -0.13 -1.47
C LEU A 195 -16.57 -1.61 -1.85
N PRO A 196 -15.77 -2.15 -2.78
CA PRO A 196 -15.80 -3.57 -3.12
C PRO A 196 -15.53 -4.48 -1.91
N ASP A 197 -16.05 -5.70 -1.93
CA ASP A 197 -15.90 -6.66 -0.82
C ASP A 197 -14.43 -6.97 -0.51
N TYR A 198 -13.60 -7.05 -1.55
CA TYR A 198 -12.16 -7.26 -1.41
C TYR A 198 -11.43 -6.12 -0.70
N VAL A 199 -11.99 -4.91 -0.65
CA VAL A 199 -11.51 -3.79 0.17
C VAL A 199 -12.12 -3.87 1.57
N LYS A 200 -13.45 -4.02 1.66
CA LYS A 200 -14.20 -4.07 2.93
C LYS A 200 -13.67 -5.12 3.90
N LYS A 201 -13.18 -6.28 3.41
CA LYS A 201 -12.57 -7.34 4.24
C LYS A 201 -11.32 -6.90 5.03
N ASN A 202 -10.68 -5.80 4.65
CA ASN A 202 -9.48 -5.28 5.32
C ASN A 202 -9.80 -4.28 6.43
N ALA A 203 -11.08 -3.90 6.61
CA ALA A 203 -11.47 -2.98 7.66
C ALA A 203 -11.11 -3.54 9.05
N VAL A 204 -10.63 -2.66 9.93
CA VAL A 204 -10.24 -3.00 11.30
C VAL A 204 -11.23 -2.42 12.30
N LYS A 205 -11.28 -3.02 13.49
CA LYS A 205 -12.17 -2.57 14.55
C LYS A 205 -11.56 -1.39 15.31
N LEU A 206 -12.26 -0.26 15.29
CA LEU A 206 -12.03 0.84 16.23
C LEU A 206 -12.63 0.45 17.60
N ALA A 207 -11.75 0.23 18.59
CA ALA A 207 -12.11 -0.20 19.94
C ALA A 207 -12.52 0.96 20.87
N GLY A 208 -12.50 2.19 20.37
CA GLY A 208 -12.72 3.44 21.10
C GLY A 208 -11.58 4.43 20.85
N GLY A 209 -11.51 5.48 21.66
CA GLY A 209 -10.52 6.54 21.54
C GLY A 209 -11.13 7.90 21.84
N GLU A 210 -10.30 8.84 22.29
CA GLU A 210 -10.72 10.23 22.49
C GLU A 210 -10.79 10.97 21.15
N TRP A 211 -9.90 10.61 20.21
CA TRP A 211 -9.76 11.24 18.92
C TRP A 211 -9.98 10.23 17.79
N PRO A 212 -10.87 10.52 16.82
CA PRO A 212 -11.06 9.63 15.68
C PRO A 212 -9.83 9.66 14.75
N PRO A 213 -9.53 8.57 14.03
CA PRO A 213 -8.52 8.60 12.96
C PRO A 213 -8.87 9.61 11.87
N LEU A 214 -7.87 10.01 11.08
CA LEU A 214 -8.04 10.95 9.98
C LEU A 214 -9.18 10.52 9.03
N PRO A 215 -10.15 11.42 8.76
CA PRO A 215 -11.26 11.11 7.89
C PRO A 215 -10.85 11.20 6.42
N THR A 216 -11.59 10.48 5.60
CA THR A 216 -11.48 10.52 4.14
C THR A 216 -12.82 10.88 3.51
N SER A 217 -12.78 11.64 2.42
CA SER A 217 -13.99 12.08 1.72
C SER A 217 -14.40 11.14 0.59
N ASP A 218 -13.44 10.47 -0.05
CA ASP A 218 -13.66 9.52 -1.15
C ASP A 218 -12.40 8.64 -1.40
N VAL A 219 -12.52 7.65 -2.28
CA VAL A 219 -11.38 6.90 -2.83
C VAL A 219 -10.76 7.68 -3.99
N GLU A 220 -9.47 7.95 -3.91
CA GLU A 220 -8.72 8.61 -5.00
C GLU A 220 -8.24 7.58 -6.04
N ILE A 221 -7.62 6.50 -5.56
CA ILE A 221 -7.07 5.44 -6.41
C ILE A 221 -7.52 4.10 -5.85
N SER A 222 -8.37 3.40 -6.62
CA SER A 222 -8.80 2.03 -6.31
C SER A 222 -7.88 1.00 -6.95
N VAL A 223 -8.16 -0.27 -6.66
CA VAL A 223 -7.59 -1.45 -7.31
C VAL A 223 -8.63 -1.98 -8.31
N ILE A 224 -8.22 -2.47 -9.48
CA ILE A 224 -9.15 -3.17 -10.38
C ILE A 224 -9.63 -4.49 -9.80
N ASP A 225 -10.88 -4.85 -10.03
CA ASP A 225 -11.55 -5.95 -9.33
C ASP A 225 -10.80 -7.28 -9.42
N ILE A 226 -10.38 -7.69 -10.62
CA ILE A 226 -9.68 -8.96 -10.84
C ILE A 226 -8.37 -9.07 -10.03
N LEU A 227 -7.67 -7.95 -9.80
CA LEU A 227 -6.46 -7.94 -8.98
C LEU A 227 -6.79 -7.82 -7.49
N GLY A 228 -7.82 -7.04 -7.13
CA GLY A 228 -8.25 -6.86 -5.75
C GLY A 228 -8.82 -8.13 -5.12
N GLU A 229 -9.61 -8.88 -5.88
CA GLU A 229 -10.19 -10.17 -5.45
C GLU A 229 -9.11 -11.22 -5.14
N ASN A 230 -8.05 -11.24 -5.96
CA ASN A 230 -6.92 -12.15 -5.81
C ASN A 230 -5.81 -11.60 -4.90
N ALA A 231 -5.92 -10.33 -4.46
CA ALA A 231 -5.03 -9.74 -3.49
C ALA A 231 -5.32 -10.26 -2.09
N ALA A 232 -4.23 -10.46 -1.38
CA ALA A 232 -4.24 -11.10 -0.10
C ALA A 232 -4.48 -10.10 1.04
N ALA A 233 -4.26 -8.80 0.80
CA ALA A 233 -4.81 -7.68 1.55
C ALA A 233 -4.72 -6.38 0.72
N ILE A 234 -5.52 -5.37 1.06
CA ILE A 234 -5.45 -4.02 0.48
C ILE A 234 -5.39 -2.99 1.60
N GLY A 235 -4.37 -2.14 1.56
CA GLY A 235 -4.15 -1.08 2.54
C GLY A 235 -3.97 0.27 1.88
N HIS A 236 -4.25 1.34 2.63
CA HIS A 236 -4.02 2.67 2.10
C HIS A 236 -2.53 3.01 2.06
N LEU A 237 -2.11 3.75 1.03
CA LEU A 237 -0.74 4.27 0.88
C LEU A 237 -0.77 5.80 0.80
N ASN A 238 -1.45 6.39 1.78
CA ASN A 238 -1.56 7.83 1.96
C ASN A 238 -0.34 8.36 2.71
N ASN A 239 0.28 9.41 2.16
CA ASN A 239 1.35 10.15 2.83
C ASN A 239 0.86 11.56 3.18
N THR A 240 1.22 12.02 4.37
CA THR A 240 0.95 13.39 4.84
C THR A 240 2.29 14.10 5.06
N PRO A 241 2.85 14.73 4.00
CA PRO A 241 4.10 15.46 4.15
C PRO A 241 3.90 16.69 5.04
N ASP A 242 4.92 17.01 5.83
CA ASP A 242 5.03 18.27 6.56
C ASP A 242 5.15 19.46 5.58
N VAL A 243 5.09 20.69 6.10
CA VAL A 243 5.24 21.92 5.32
C VAL A 243 6.54 21.97 4.49
N ASP A 244 7.59 21.29 4.94
CA ASP A 244 8.87 21.19 4.23
C ASP A 244 8.96 20.00 3.25
N GLY A 245 7.87 19.24 3.09
CA GLY A 245 7.80 18.05 2.24
C GLY A 245 8.29 16.76 2.91
N GLY A 246 8.81 16.81 4.14
CA GLY A 246 9.28 15.64 4.88
C GLY A 246 8.13 14.74 5.32
N ILE A 247 8.33 13.41 5.28
CA ILE A 247 7.33 12.42 5.75
C ILE A 247 7.77 11.90 7.12
N ARG A 248 7.38 12.61 8.19
CA ARG A 248 7.75 12.28 9.58
C ARG A 248 6.69 11.47 10.32
N THR A 249 5.50 11.35 9.75
CA THR A 249 4.38 10.62 10.34
C THR A 249 3.72 9.74 9.30
N GLU A 250 3.20 8.61 9.73
CA GLU A 250 2.39 7.71 8.91
C GLU A 250 1.06 7.46 9.62
N ALA A 251 -0.05 7.75 8.95
CA ALA A 251 -1.36 7.34 9.44
C ALA A 251 -1.43 5.81 9.41
N LEU A 252 -1.57 5.17 10.58
CA LEU A 252 -1.65 3.70 10.63
C LEU A 252 -3.01 3.19 10.18
N VAL A 253 -4.03 4.02 10.34
CA VAL A 253 -5.38 3.78 9.83
C VAL A 253 -6.01 5.10 9.40
N LEU A 254 -6.95 5.02 8.46
CA LEU A 254 -7.82 6.12 8.04
C LEU A 254 -9.28 5.75 8.28
N ASN A 255 -10.11 6.75 8.55
CA ASN A 255 -11.55 6.56 8.67
C ASN A 255 -12.26 6.93 7.36
N HIS A 256 -12.76 5.91 6.65
CA HIS A 256 -13.60 6.08 5.47
C HIS A 256 -15.05 5.84 5.86
N PHE A 257 -15.75 6.95 6.11
CA PHE A 257 -17.13 6.97 6.63
C PHE A 257 -17.27 6.17 7.94
N ASP A 258 -17.94 5.03 7.90
CA ASP A 258 -18.23 4.17 9.06
C ASP A 258 -17.16 3.11 9.31
N LYS A 259 -16.12 3.05 8.47
CA LYS A 259 -15.11 1.99 8.50
C LYS A 259 -13.70 2.54 8.61
N THR A 260 -12.90 1.86 9.42
CA THR A 260 -11.48 2.17 9.60
C THR A 260 -10.64 1.23 8.75
N PHE A 261 -9.80 1.79 7.89
CA PHE A 261 -8.93 1.04 6.98
C PHE A 261 -7.47 1.21 7.34
N PRO A 262 -6.69 0.11 7.45
CA PRO A 262 -5.28 0.16 7.82
C PRO A 262 -4.36 0.55 6.66
N SER A 263 -3.18 1.05 6.99
CA SER A 263 -2.14 1.34 6.03
C SER A 263 -1.60 0.06 5.40
N LEU A 264 -1.02 0.18 4.20
CA LEU A 264 -0.35 -0.94 3.55
C LEU A 264 0.80 -1.49 4.42
N SER A 265 1.56 -0.61 5.08
CA SER A 265 2.67 -1.02 5.94
C SER A 265 2.19 -1.82 7.16
N LEU A 266 1.08 -1.40 7.78
CA LEU A 266 0.49 -2.08 8.92
C LEU A 266 -0.01 -3.48 8.53
N LEU A 267 -0.67 -3.61 7.37
CA LEU A 267 -1.11 -4.90 6.85
C LEU A 267 0.06 -5.81 6.45
N ALA A 268 1.09 -5.26 5.83
CA ALA A 268 2.30 -6.02 5.49
C ALA A 268 2.99 -6.55 6.76
N ALA A 269 3.13 -5.70 7.78
CA ALA A 269 3.66 -6.09 9.09
C ALA A 269 2.78 -7.16 9.75
N ALA A 270 1.46 -6.98 9.78
CA ALA A 270 0.51 -7.94 10.34
C ALA A 270 0.64 -9.31 9.68
N LYS A 271 0.63 -9.33 8.35
CA LYS A 271 0.72 -10.56 7.58
C LYS A 271 2.06 -11.26 7.75
N SER A 272 3.16 -10.50 7.92
CA SER A 272 4.48 -11.06 8.23
C SER A 272 4.52 -11.81 9.56
N LEU A 273 3.68 -11.39 10.51
CA LEU A 273 3.51 -12.00 11.81
C LEU A 273 2.40 -13.06 11.84
N ASN A 274 1.86 -13.42 10.66
CA ASN A 274 0.74 -14.35 10.51
C ASN A 274 -0.54 -13.87 11.22
N LEU A 275 -0.76 -12.55 11.24
CA LEU A 275 -1.95 -11.90 11.75
C LEU A 275 -2.85 -11.42 10.62
N THR A 276 -4.12 -11.23 10.92
CA THR A 276 -5.16 -10.74 10.02
C THR A 276 -5.64 -9.35 10.45
N PRO A 277 -6.44 -8.63 9.62
CA PRO A 277 -7.05 -7.37 10.05
C PRO A 277 -7.86 -7.48 11.36
N ALA A 278 -8.45 -8.65 11.64
CA ALA A 278 -9.20 -8.88 12.88
C ALA A 278 -8.32 -8.88 14.15
N ASP A 279 -7.03 -9.10 14.00
CA ASP A 279 -6.05 -9.09 15.11
C ASP A 279 -5.49 -7.70 15.40
N ILE A 280 -5.87 -6.71 14.58
CA ILE A 280 -5.49 -5.30 14.74
C ILE A 280 -6.54 -4.61 15.60
N GLN A 281 -6.11 -4.00 16.70
CA GLN A 281 -6.98 -3.22 17.58
C GLN A 281 -6.55 -1.76 17.54
N VAL A 282 -7.49 -0.87 17.25
CA VAL A 282 -7.24 0.56 17.19
C VAL A 282 -7.91 1.25 18.37
N ILE A 283 -7.14 2.03 19.11
CA ILE A 283 -7.64 3.00 20.09
C ILE A 283 -7.25 4.38 19.56
N GLY A 284 -8.21 5.11 18.99
CA GLY A 284 -7.98 6.39 18.33
C GLY A 284 -7.33 7.41 19.28
N GLY A 285 -6.24 8.03 18.83
CA GLY A 285 -5.46 8.98 19.61
C GLY A 285 -4.57 8.41 20.72
N ASP A 286 -4.54 7.08 20.94
CA ASP A 286 -3.67 6.44 21.94
C ASP A 286 -2.75 5.40 21.32
N SER A 287 -3.31 4.37 20.67
CA SER A 287 -2.49 3.27 20.16
C SER A 287 -3.14 2.40 19.09
N VAL A 288 -2.27 1.78 18.29
CA VAL A 288 -2.61 0.65 17.44
C VAL A 288 -1.88 -0.58 17.97
N ARG A 289 -2.62 -1.65 18.25
CA ARG A 289 -2.06 -2.92 18.69
C ARG A 289 -2.05 -3.91 17.55
N LEU A 290 -0.89 -4.52 17.34
CA LEU A 290 -0.68 -5.62 16.42
C LEU A 290 -0.23 -6.85 17.22
N GLY A 291 -1.20 -7.69 17.60
CA GLY A 291 -0.97 -8.77 18.56
C GLY A 291 -0.46 -8.25 19.91
N ARG A 292 0.81 -8.54 20.24
CA ARG A 292 1.47 -8.08 21.48
C ARG A 292 2.19 -6.74 21.33
N LEU A 293 2.43 -6.28 20.10
CA LEU A 293 3.07 -4.99 19.85
C LEU A 293 2.05 -3.88 20.08
N LYS A 294 2.36 -2.92 20.95
CA LYS A 294 1.60 -1.68 21.12
C LYS A 294 2.39 -0.56 20.45
N ILE A 295 1.79 0.08 19.43
CA ILE A 295 2.34 1.24 18.75
C ILE A 295 1.61 2.47 19.29
N GLY A 296 2.34 3.39 19.91
CA GLY A 296 1.77 4.67 20.33
C GLY A 296 1.55 5.59 19.12
N VAL A 297 0.45 6.34 19.13
CA VAL A 297 0.08 7.23 18.03
C VAL A 297 -0.29 8.61 18.56
N ASP A 298 -0.31 9.59 17.66
CA ASP A 298 -0.83 10.94 17.93
C ASP A 298 -2.38 10.97 17.85
N PRO A 299 -3.03 12.12 18.12
CA PRO A 299 -4.50 12.27 18.03
C PRO A 299 -5.11 11.84 16.69
N ASP A 300 -4.37 12.03 15.59
CA ASP A 300 -4.78 11.66 14.23
C ASP A 300 -4.55 10.17 13.92
N THR A 301 -4.13 9.38 14.93
CA THR A 301 -3.77 7.97 14.81
C THR A 301 -2.57 7.73 13.88
N ARG A 302 -1.63 8.68 13.88
CA ARG A 302 -0.37 8.58 13.15
C ARG A 302 0.76 8.10 14.05
N MET A 303 1.63 7.28 13.48
CA MET A 303 2.90 6.89 14.09
C MET A 303 4.00 7.80 13.56
N TYR A 304 4.88 8.27 14.45
CA TYR A 304 6.13 8.92 14.06
C TYR A 304 7.07 7.92 13.36
N THR A 305 7.48 8.24 12.14
CA THR A 305 8.35 7.38 11.34
C THR A 305 9.79 7.53 11.80
N PHE A 306 10.51 6.42 11.80
CA PHE A 306 11.94 6.40 12.11
C PHE A 306 12.76 6.42 10.82
N PHE A 307 13.74 7.31 10.73
CA PHE A 307 14.65 7.37 9.59
C PHE A 307 15.90 6.52 9.85
N TYR A 308 16.14 5.55 8.99
CA TYR A 308 17.38 4.78 9.01
C TYR A 308 18.39 5.44 8.07
N GLY A 309 19.55 5.84 8.61
CA GLY A 309 20.66 6.34 7.80
C GLY A 309 21.48 5.20 7.17
N ASP A 310 22.23 5.52 6.12
CA ASP A 310 23.19 4.60 5.52
C ASP A 310 24.26 4.18 6.53
N ARG A 311 24.71 2.93 6.43
CA ARG A 311 25.77 2.37 7.28
C ARG A 311 26.90 1.85 6.42
N ASN A 312 28.11 2.36 6.64
CA ASN A 312 29.29 2.03 5.83
C ASN A 312 29.09 2.25 4.32
N GLY A 313 28.31 3.26 3.93
CA GLY A 313 27.98 3.56 2.53
C GLY A 313 26.97 2.60 1.90
N LEU A 314 26.32 1.74 2.69
CA LEU A 314 25.25 0.85 2.24
C LEU A 314 23.89 1.35 2.75
N PRO A 315 22.81 1.18 1.95
CA PRO A 315 21.46 1.47 2.39
C PRO A 315 21.09 0.70 3.67
N PRO A 316 20.18 1.25 4.50
CA PRO A 316 19.78 0.61 5.75
C PRO A 316 19.02 -0.71 5.56
N PHE A 317 18.38 -0.89 4.40
CA PHE A 317 17.70 -2.11 4.03
C PHE A 317 18.40 -2.77 2.84
N GLN A 318 18.20 -4.07 2.67
CA GLN A 318 18.59 -4.74 1.44
C GLN A 318 17.79 -4.12 0.28
N VAL A 319 18.49 -3.55 -0.70
CA VAL A 319 17.89 -3.03 -1.94
C VAL A 319 18.52 -3.75 -3.12
N ASP A 320 17.71 -4.42 -3.93
CA ASP A 320 18.15 -5.04 -5.18
C ASP A 320 17.42 -4.40 -6.37
N SER A 321 18.09 -4.31 -7.53
CA SER A 321 17.48 -3.86 -8.78
C SER A 321 16.42 -4.85 -9.27
N PHE A 322 15.24 -4.39 -9.67
CA PHE A 322 14.19 -5.26 -10.23
C PHE A 322 14.72 -6.14 -11.36
N PHE A 323 15.55 -5.60 -12.25
CA PHE A 323 16.17 -6.37 -13.33
C PHE A 323 17.11 -7.47 -12.83
N ASP A 324 17.89 -7.21 -11.79
CA ASP A 324 18.81 -8.21 -11.23
C ASP A 324 18.06 -9.36 -10.55
N VAL A 325 16.95 -9.06 -9.85
CA VAL A 325 16.08 -10.10 -9.30
C VAL A 325 15.41 -10.88 -10.42
N ARG A 326 14.86 -10.18 -11.43
CA ARG A 326 14.18 -10.81 -12.55
C ARG A 326 15.11 -11.71 -13.36
N THR A 327 16.36 -11.34 -13.57
CA THR A 327 17.32 -12.16 -14.34
C THR A 327 17.99 -13.26 -13.50
N GLY A 328 17.73 -13.32 -12.19
CA GLY A 328 18.35 -14.29 -11.28
C GLY A 328 19.80 -13.95 -10.92
N LYS A 329 20.26 -12.73 -11.20
CA LYS A 329 21.57 -12.24 -10.75
C LYS A 329 21.59 -12.03 -9.24
N SER A 330 20.48 -11.57 -8.66
CA SER A 330 20.29 -11.57 -7.21
C SER A 330 19.76 -12.94 -6.75
N PRO A 331 20.45 -13.63 -5.83
CA PRO A 331 19.99 -14.92 -5.31
C PRO A 331 18.62 -14.82 -4.64
N TYR A 332 17.69 -15.69 -5.02
CA TYR A 332 16.31 -15.63 -4.53
C TYR A 332 16.19 -15.99 -3.05
N GLU A 333 17.13 -16.76 -2.49
CA GLU A 333 17.17 -17.13 -1.07
C GLU A 333 17.21 -15.90 -0.15
N LYS A 334 17.70 -14.76 -0.65
CA LYS A 334 17.71 -13.49 0.08
C LYS A 334 16.30 -13.02 0.46
N TYR A 335 15.26 -13.44 -0.24
CA TYR A 335 13.88 -12.99 -0.02
C TYR A 335 13.06 -13.95 0.85
N ARG A 336 13.61 -15.12 1.19
CA ARG A 336 12.91 -16.11 2.02
C ARG A 336 12.53 -15.51 3.38
N ASP A 337 11.29 -15.71 3.78
CA ASP A 337 10.72 -15.24 5.04
C ASP A 337 10.76 -13.71 5.25
N LYS A 338 11.01 -12.92 4.19
CA LYS A 338 11.05 -11.46 4.23
C LYS A 338 9.74 -10.82 3.79
N ILE A 339 9.51 -9.60 4.26
CA ILE A 339 8.61 -8.63 3.64
C ILE A 339 9.38 -8.02 2.47
N VAL A 340 8.88 -8.24 1.26
CA VAL A 340 9.47 -7.70 0.03
C VAL A 340 8.60 -6.56 -0.47
N LEU A 341 9.21 -5.37 -0.63
CA LEU A 341 8.59 -4.15 -1.14
C LEU A 341 8.94 -3.95 -2.62
#